data_AF-C9MZE8-F1
#
_entry.id   AF-C9MZE8-F1
#
_cell.length_a   1.000
_cell.length_b   1.000
_cell.length_c   1.000
_cell.angle_alpha   90.00
_cell.angle_beta   90.00
_cell.angle_gamma   90.00
#
_symmetry.space_group_name_H-M   'P 1'
#
loop_
_entity.id
_entity.type
_entity.pdbx_description
1 polymer ?
#
loop_
_entity_poly.entity_id
_entity_poly.type
_entity_poly.pdbx_seq_one_letter_code
_entity_poly.pdbx_strand_id
1 'polypeptide(L)'
;MNKKINLIINRIGFAFCLLVGMALFLSEKFENNVAIRVLSLIFIIAMISRENRKTLFKSLDIEFSIELLLFIFVPFIIAYFDGGIDTRLDNYILRYLIFFPFVFFVKDMKKVMILLKATLFSATIVMILATFNFIKDYKEWAKPVGMYYPRITAILTVQDFANIMCIILLFLMSFLLFYRNKDNKKIK
;
A
#
# COMPACT_ATOMS: atom_id res chain seq x y z
N MET A 1 4.55 -21.91 19.89
CA MET A 1 4.12 -22.26 18.52
C MET A 1 5.19 -23.11 17.88
N ASN A 2 4.83 -24.19 17.18
CA ASN A 2 5.80 -25.06 16.50
C ASN A 2 6.63 -24.25 15.48
N LYS A 3 7.96 -24.42 15.45
CA LYS A 3 8.87 -23.72 14.53
C LYS A 3 8.46 -23.86 13.05
N LYS A 4 7.99 -25.05 12.64
CA LYS A 4 7.53 -25.31 11.27
C LYS A 4 6.29 -24.49 10.91
N ILE A 5 5.33 -24.42 11.84
CA ILE A 5 4.11 -23.60 11.70
C ILE A 5 4.47 -22.11 11.61
N ASN A 6 5.40 -21.64 12.46
CA ASN A 6 5.84 -20.24 12.42
C ASN A 6 6.49 -19.87 11.08
N LEU A 7 7.25 -20.79 10.48
CA LEU A 7 7.89 -20.56 9.20
C LEU A 7 6.87 -20.48 8.05
N ILE A 8 5.81 -21.30 8.11
CA ILE A 8 4.70 -21.25 7.16
C ILE A 8 3.95 -19.92 7.27
N ILE A 9 3.58 -19.51 8.49
CA ILE A 9 2.89 -18.23 8.74
C ILE A 9 3.72 -17.06 8.21
N ASN A 10 5.03 -17.04 8.46
CA ASN A 10 5.91 -15.98 7.95
C ASN A 10 6.01 -15.92 6.42
N ARG A 11 5.97 -17.07 5.74
CA ARG A 11 5.97 -17.11 4.27
C ARG A 11 4.66 -16.63 3.70
N ILE A 12 3.53 -17.12 4.23
CA ILE A 12 2.19 -16.73 3.77
C ILE A 12 1.93 -15.25 4.08
N GLY A 13 2.27 -14.78 5.27
CA GLY A 13 2.14 -13.37 5.65
C GLY A 13 2.96 -12.45 4.75
N PHE A 14 4.19 -12.86 4.38
CA PHE A 14 4.97 -12.11 3.40
C PHE A 14 4.34 -12.12 2.00
N ALA A 15 3.83 -13.25 1.53
CA ALA A 15 3.12 -13.32 0.26
C ALA A 15 1.90 -12.40 0.23
N PHE A 16 1.14 -12.33 1.32
CA PHE A 16 0.01 -11.40 1.44
C PHE A 16 0.45 -9.94 1.53
N CYS A 17 1.60 -9.61 2.12
CA CYS A 17 2.17 -8.27 2.02
C CYS A 17 2.43 -7.86 0.56
N LEU A 18 2.95 -8.78 -0.26
CA LEU A 18 3.14 -8.53 -1.70
C LEU A 18 1.80 -8.36 -2.42
N LEU A 19 0.79 -9.19 -2.10
CA LEU A 19 -0.55 -9.06 -2.67
C LEU A 19 -1.19 -7.72 -2.33
N VAL A 20 -1.08 -7.25 -1.08
CA VAL A 20 -1.55 -5.91 -0.69
C VAL A 20 -0.81 -4.84 -1.50
N GLY A 21 0.52 -4.90 -1.57
CA GLY A 21 1.32 -3.96 -2.34
C GLY A 21 0.96 -3.89 -3.83
N MET A 22 0.63 -5.04 -4.45
CA MET A 22 0.16 -5.08 -5.83
C MET A 22 -1.29 -4.61 -6.00
N ALA A 23 -2.15 -4.95 -5.02
CA ALA A 23 -3.57 -4.62 -5.04
C ALA A 23 -3.84 -3.11 -4.95
N LEU A 24 -2.94 -2.36 -4.30
CA LEU A 24 -2.96 -0.89 -4.27
C LEU A 24 -3.21 -0.26 -5.64
N PHE A 25 -2.67 -0.87 -6.70
CA PHE A 25 -2.80 -0.36 -8.07
C PHE A 25 -3.83 -1.15 -8.87
N LEU A 26 -3.88 -2.47 -8.69
CA LEU A 26 -4.63 -3.36 -9.56
C LEU A 26 -6.10 -3.53 -9.18
N SER A 27 -6.48 -3.36 -7.91
CA SER A 27 -7.88 -3.51 -7.48
C SER A 27 -8.09 -3.07 -6.04
N GLU A 28 -8.67 -1.89 -5.87
CA GLU A 28 -9.10 -1.37 -4.56
C GLU A 28 -10.10 -2.31 -3.87
N LYS A 29 -11.03 -2.91 -4.64
CA LYS A 29 -12.02 -3.85 -4.09
C LYS A 29 -11.36 -5.10 -3.53
N PHE A 30 -10.37 -5.66 -4.23
CA PHE A 30 -9.62 -6.82 -3.74
C PHE A 30 -8.76 -6.47 -2.54
N GLU A 31 -8.08 -5.31 -2.58
CA GLU A 31 -7.26 -4.81 -1.48
C GLU A 31 -8.08 -4.72 -0.18
N ASN A 32 -9.18 -3.96 -0.22
CA ASN A 32 -9.98 -3.61 0.95
C ASN A 32 -10.81 -4.79 1.49
N ASN A 33 -11.34 -5.63 0.60
CA ASN A 33 -12.26 -6.70 1.02
C ASN A 33 -11.56 -8.05 1.25
N VAL A 34 -10.37 -8.27 0.71
CA VAL A 34 -9.68 -9.57 0.79
C VAL A 34 -8.26 -9.42 1.33
N ALA A 35 -7.38 -8.70 0.61
CA ALA A 35 -5.95 -8.74 0.88
C ALA A 35 -5.61 -8.22 2.30
N ILE A 36 -6.15 -7.06 2.67
CA ILE A 36 -5.92 -6.44 3.99
C ILE A 36 -6.50 -7.30 5.11
N ARG A 37 -7.72 -7.84 4.92
CA ARG A 37 -8.42 -8.64 5.93
C ARG A 37 -7.68 -9.95 6.22
N VAL A 38 -7.28 -10.65 5.17
CA VAL A 38 -6.53 -11.91 5.31
C VAL A 38 -5.14 -11.66 5.88
N LEU A 39 -4.44 -10.60 5.45
CA LEU A 39 -3.14 -10.23 6.04
C LEU A 39 -3.27 -9.94 7.55
N SER A 40 -4.30 -9.21 7.94
CA SER A 40 -4.59 -8.90 9.34
C SER A 40 -4.87 -10.16 10.16
N LEU A 41 -5.64 -11.12 9.62
CA LEU A 41 -5.90 -12.40 10.27
C LEU A 41 -4.62 -13.22 10.45
N ILE A 42 -3.78 -13.32 9.41
CA ILE A 42 -2.50 -14.03 9.48
C ILE A 42 -1.59 -13.38 10.53
N PHE A 43 -1.58 -12.04 10.60
CA PHE A 43 -0.83 -11.30 11.59
C PHE A 43 -1.30 -11.59 13.02
N ILE A 44 -2.63 -11.57 13.27
CA ILE A 44 -3.20 -11.90 14.59
C ILE A 44 -2.79 -13.32 15.00
N ILE A 45 -2.89 -14.30 14.09
CA ILE A 45 -2.45 -15.68 14.34
C ILE A 45 -0.96 -15.72 14.69
N ALA A 46 -0.12 -14.98 13.95
CA ALA A 46 1.31 -14.88 14.24
C ALA A 46 1.58 -14.30 15.64
N MET A 47 0.77 -13.33 16.07
CA MET A 47 0.89 -12.64 17.35
C MET A 47 0.44 -13.48 18.56
N ILE A 48 -0.22 -14.64 18.37
CA ILE A 48 -0.48 -15.59 19.47
C ILE A 48 0.85 -16.08 20.08
N SER A 49 1.91 -16.19 19.28
CA SER A 49 3.23 -16.61 19.75
C SER A 49 3.97 -15.52 20.50
N ARG A 50 4.35 -15.79 21.76
CA ARG A 50 5.13 -14.86 22.60
C ARG A 50 6.47 -14.47 21.97
N GLU A 51 7.12 -15.38 21.26
CA GLU A 51 8.40 -15.13 20.58
C GLU A 51 8.24 -14.15 19.39
N ASN A 52 7.15 -14.28 18.64
CA ASN A 52 6.83 -13.37 17.55
C ASN A 52 6.50 -11.97 18.08
N ARG A 53 5.76 -11.86 19.18
CA ARG A 53 5.50 -10.57 19.85
C ARG A 53 6.80 -9.89 20.26
N LYS A 54 7.72 -10.62 20.91
CA LYS A 54 9.05 -10.09 21.27
C LYS A 54 9.84 -9.62 20.05
N THR A 55 9.70 -10.32 18.92
CA THR A 55 10.39 -9.95 17.67
C THR A 55 9.81 -8.67 17.08
N LEU A 56 8.47 -8.56 17.03
CA LEU A 56 7.78 -7.35 16.59
C LEU A 56 8.22 -6.12 17.42
N PHE A 57 8.19 -6.22 18.75
CA PHE A 57 8.56 -5.09 19.62
C PHE A 57 10.03 -4.67 19.49
N LYS A 58 10.93 -5.56 19.05
CA LYS A 58 12.32 -5.19 18.73
C LYS A 58 12.45 -4.48 17.39
N SER A 59 11.49 -4.67 16.49
CA SER A 59 11.48 -4.10 15.15
C SER A 59 10.64 -2.84 15.04
N LEU A 60 9.80 -2.55 16.03
CA LEU A 60 8.98 -1.35 16.09
C LEU A 60 9.75 -0.21 16.75
N ASP A 61 9.64 0.96 16.15
CA ASP A 61 9.85 2.22 16.85
C ASP A 61 8.60 2.53 17.68
N ILE A 62 8.76 2.59 19.00
CA ILE A 62 7.63 2.74 19.94
C ILE A 62 7.00 4.13 19.82
N GLU A 63 7.81 5.18 19.63
CA GLU A 63 7.33 6.56 19.52
C GLU A 63 6.46 6.69 18.28
N PHE A 64 6.97 6.25 17.13
CA PHE A 64 6.21 6.22 15.87
C PHE A 64 4.96 5.34 15.95
N SER A 65 5.03 4.20 16.64
CA SER A 65 3.87 3.30 16.79
C SER A 65 2.75 3.92 17.61
N ILE A 66 3.08 4.69 18.65
CA ILE A 66 2.10 5.43 19.46
C ILE A 66 1.46 6.54 18.63
N GLU A 67 2.28 7.31 17.89
CA GLU A 67 1.79 8.35 16.98
C GLU A 67 0.85 7.78 15.92
N LEU A 68 1.21 6.65 15.32
CA LEU A 68 0.36 5.96 14.34
C LEU A 68 -0.96 5.51 14.97
N LEU A 69 -0.93 4.94 16.17
CA LEU A 69 -2.15 4.55 16.89
C LEU A 69 -3.04 5.77 17.18
N LEU A 70 -2.46 6.89 17.63
CA LEU A 70 -3.20 8.13 17.83
C LEU A 70 -3.81 8.61 16.52
N PHE A 71 -3.05 8.59 15.43
CA PHE A 71 -3.53 8.97 14.09
C PHE A 71 -4.70 8.10 13.62
N ILE A 72 -4.69 6.80 13.94
CA ILE A 72 -5.79 5.88 13.67
C ILE A 72 -7.07 6.27 14.43
N PHE A 73 -6.95 6.80 15.64
CA PHE A 73 -8.09 7.24 16.46
C PHE A 73 -8.67 8.59 16.02
N VAL A 74 -7.88 9.46 15.37
CA VAL A 74 -8.34 10.79 14.94
C VAL A 74 -9.59 10.73 14.04
N PRO A 75 -9.68 9.88 13.00
CA PRO A 75 -10.90 9.71 12.21
C PRO A 75 -12.15 9.33 13.03
N PHE A 76 -12.00 8.54 14.10
CA PHE A 76 -13.13 8.17 14.97
C PHE A 76 -13.63 9.36 15.77
N ILE A 77 -12.72 10.19 16.28
CA ILE A 77 -13.06 11.42 16.99
C ILE A 77 -13.81 12.35 16.03
N ILE A 78 -13.30 12.54 14.81
CA ILE A 78 -13.95 13.37 13.78
C ILE A 78 -15.33 12.81 13.43
N ALA A 79 -15.46 11.50 13.19
CA ALA A 79 -16.74 10.87 12.85
C ALA A 79 -17.78 10.99 13.98
N TYR A 80 -17.35 10.88 15.24
CA TYR A 80 -18.22 11.09 16.40
C TYR A 80 -18.81 12.51 16.42
N PHE A 81 -18.01 13.53 16.10
CA PHE A 81 -18.47 14.92 16.04
C PHE A 81 -19.27 15.25 14.76
N ASP A 82 -19.05 14.54 13.66
CA ASP A 82 -19.65 14.82 12.34
C ASP A 82 -20.89 13.96 12.01
N GLY A 83 -21.66 13.60 13.05
CA GLY A 83 -22.97 12.93 12.88
C GLY A 83 -22.98 11.42 13.09
N GLY A 84 -21.90 10.82 13.60
CA GLY A 84 -21.88 9.45 14.10
C GLY A 84 -20.88 8.54 13.40
N ILE A 85 -20.51 7.45 14.08
CA ILE A 85 -19.53 6.45 13.62
C ILE A 85 -19.94 5.86 12.26
N ASP A 86 -21.24 5.70 12.00
CA ASP A 86 -21.76 5.11 10.76
C ASP A 86 -21.59 5.99 9.50
N THR A 87 -21.28 7.28 9.64
CA THR A 87 -21.21 8.21 8.48
C THR A 87 -19.84 8.27 7.81
N ARG A 88 -18.77 7.78 8.46
CA ARG A 88 -17.38 7.94 7.98
C ARG A 88 -16.43 6.76 8.23
N LEU A 89 -16.86 5.69 8.89
CA LEU A 89 -16.03 4.49 9.09
C LEU A 89 -15.93 3.62 7.84
N ASP A 90 -15.53 4.23 6.73
CA ASP A 90 -15.11 3.50 5.55
C ASP A 90 -13.83 2.69 5.89
N ASN A 91 -13.57 1.63 5.12
CA ASN A 91 -12.46 0.65 5.24
C ASN A 91 -11.03 1.23 5.42
N TYR A 92 -10.84 2.55 5.44
CA TYR A 92 -9.55 3.24 5.55
C TYR A 92 -8.83 3.00 6.88
N ILE A 93 -9.53 2.74 7.99
CA ILE A 93 -8.87 2.49 9.29
C ILE A 93 -8.00 1.23 9.26
N LEU A 94 -8.50 0.17 8.62
CA LEU A 94 -7.74 -1.07 8.42
C LEU A 94 -6.45 -0.82 7.62
N ARG A 95 -6.44 0.16 6.71
CA ARG A 95 -5.24 0.54 5.93
C ARG A 95 -4.14 1.13 6.79
N TYR A 96 -4.42 1.77 7.91
CA TYR A 96 -3.36 2.25 8.80
C TYR A 96 -2.80 1.12 9.68
N LEU A 97 -3.65 0.15 10.04
CA LEU A 97 -3.26 -1.01 10.84
C LEU A 97 -2.36 -2.00 10.08
N ILE A 98 -2.31 -1.95 8.73
CA ILE A 98 -1.43 -2.83 7.94
C ILE A 98 0.06 -2.59 8.20
N PHE A 99 0.41 -1.43 8.76
CA PHE A 99 1.77 -1.11 9.16
C PHE A 99 2.40 -2.21 10.03
N PHE A 100 1.67 -2.70 11.04
CA PHE A 100 2.20 -3.73 11.95
C PHE A 100 2.48 -5.07 11.25
N PRO A 101 1.57 -5.62 10.42
CA PRO A 101 1.87 -6.73 9.53
C PRO A 101 3.09 -6.48 8.61
N PHE A 102 3.23 -5.29 8.03
CA PHE A 102 4.37 -4.98 7.16
C PHE A 102 5.69 -4.99 7.94
N VAL A 103 5.77 -4.31 9.09
CA VAL A 103 6.96 -4.33 9.95
C VAL A 103 7.34 -5.75 10.33
N PHE A 104 6.35 -6.60 10.64
CA PHE A 104 6.60 -7.97 11.07
C PHE A 104 7.04 -8.90 9.93
N PHE A 105 6.29 -8.93 8.82
CA PHE A 105 6.52 -9.88 7.74
C PHE A 105 7.60 -9.41 6.74
N VAL A 106 7.80 -8.10 6.61
CA VAL A 106 8.79 -7.43 5.75
C VAL A 106 9.96 -6.91 6.60
N LYS A 107 10.46 -7.77 7.48
CA LYS A 107 11.46 -7.47 8.51
C LYS A 107 12.87 -7.07 8.05
N ASP A 108 13.18 -7.24 6.76
CA ASP A 108 14.54 -7.08 6.25
C ASP A 108 14.58 -6.38 4.89
N MET A 109 15.69 -5.70 4.60
CA MET A 109 15.84 -4.90 3.38
C MET A 109 15.64 -5.71 2.10
N LYS A 110 15.99 -7.00 2.08
CA LYS A 110 15.77 -7.84 0.90
C LYS A 110 14.27 -7.98 0.63
N LYS A 111 13.47 -8.24 1.68
CA LYS A 111 12.01 -8.29 1.58
C LYS A 111 11.39 -6.94 1.23
N VAL A 112 11.88 -5.84 1.80
CA VAL A 112 11.44 -4.48 1.45
C VAL A 112 11.63 -4.24 -0.04
N MET A 113 12.81 -4.57 -0.59
CA MET A 113 13.09 -4.40 -2.01
C MET A 113 12.20 -5.28 -2.90
N ILE A 114 11.85 -6.49 -2.46
CA ILE A 114 10.91 -7.36 -3.19
C ILE A 114 9.50 -6.76 -3.19
N LEU A 115 9.03 -6.24 -2.04
CA LEU A 115 7.75 -5.56 -1.93
C LEU A 115 7.69 -4.33 -2.85
N LEU A 116 8.72 -3.48 -2.82
CA LEU A 116 8.80 -2.30 -3.68
C LEU A 116 8.77 -2.70 -5.17
N LYS A 117 9.52 -3.74 -5.57
CA LYS A 117 9.49 -4.25 -6.95
C LYS A 117 8.11 -4.75 -7.36
N ALA A 118 7.42 -5.51 -6.50
CA ALA A 118 6.07 -5.99 -6.79
C ALA A 118 5.07 -4.83 -6.93
N THR A 119 5.17 -3.86 -6.04
CA THR A 119 4.37 -2.64 -6.05
C THR A 119 4.60 -1.84 -7.34
N LEU A 120 5.86 -1.59 -7.71
CA LEU A 120 6.23 -0.90 -8.95
C LEU A 120 5.78 -1.65 -10.22
N PHE A 121 5.89 -2.97 -10.21
CA PHE A 121 5.42 -3.79 -11.33
C PHE A 121 3.91 -3.61 -11.53
N SER A 122 3.13 -3.68 -10.45
CA SER A 122 1.69 -3.47 -10.50
C SER A 122 1.32 -2.05 -10.97
N ALA A 123 2.02 -1.03 -10.46
CA ALA A 123 1.89 0.35 -10.91
C ALA A 123 2.15 0.49 -12.40
N THR A 124 3.21 -0.14 -12.91
CA THR A 124 3.60 -0.08 -14.32
C THR A 124 2.52 -0.68 -15.23
N ILE A 125 1.91 -1.80 -14.84
CA ILE A 125 0.78 -2.39 -15.58
C ILE A 125 -0.37 -1.38 -15.68
N VAL A 126 -0.73 -0.73 -14.58
CA VAL A 126 -1.82 0.26 -14.57
C VAL A 126 -1.46 1.48 -15.42
N MET A 127 -0.21 1.94 -15.42
CA MET A 127 0.24 3.03 -16.29
C MET A 127 0.07 2.68 -17.78
N ILE A 128 0.43 1.46 -18.18
CA ILE A 128 0.28 1.00 -19.57
C ILE A 128 -1.21 0.96 -19.95
N LEU A 129 -2.06 0.41 -19.09
CA LEU A 129 -3.52 0.36 -19.32
C LEU A 129 -4.12 1.77 -19.42
N ALA A 130 -3.72 2.69 -18.55
CA ALA A 130 -4.16 4.07 -18.59
C ALA A 130 -3.72 4.77 -19.88
N THR A 131 -2.50 4.52 -20.33
CA THR A 131 -1.99 5.06 -21.60
C THR A 131 -2.80 4.53 -22.78
N PHE A 132 -3.14 3.24 -22.78
CA PHE A 132 -3.99 2.66 -23.82
C PHE A 132 -5.39 3.29 -23.84
N ASN A 133 -6.02 3.44 -22.68
CA ASN A 133 -7.32 4.10 -22.57
C ASN A 133 -7.25 5.56 -23.02
N PHE A 134 -6.19 6.29 -22.65
CA PHE A 134 -5.96 7.65 -23.14
C PHE A 134 -5.87 7.71 -24.66
N ILE A 135 -5.09 6.83 -25.29
CA ILE A 135 -4.93 6.81 -26.75
C ILE A 135 -6.29 6.56 -27.42
N LYS A 136 -7.11 5.66 -26.87
CA LYS A 136 -8.46 5.37 -27.37
C LYS A 136 -9.37 6.59 -27.29
N ASP A 137 -9.35 7.29 -26.15
CA ASP A 137 -10.27 8.39 -25.86
C ASP A 137 -9.67 9.77 -26.26
N TYR A 138 -8.48 9.78 -26.86
CA TYR A 138 -7.71 11.00 -27.18
C TYR A 138 -8.50 11.99 -28.04
N LYS A 139 -9.28 11.50 -29.01
CA LYS A 139 -10.07 12.36 -29.92
C LYS A 139 -11.16 13.13 -29.18
N GLU A 140 -11.77 12.53 -28.16
CA GLU A 140 -12.76 13.18 -27.30
C GLU A 140 -12.04 14.08 -26.28
N TRP A 141 -10.93 13.62 -25.72
CA TRP A 141 -10.13 14.40 -24.79
C TRP A 141 -9.57 15.70 -25.41
N ALA A 142 -9.13 15.64 -26.67
CA ALA A 142 -8.61 16.78 -27.42
C ALA A 142 -9.69 17.80 -27.83
N LYS A 143 -10.98 17.49 -27.61
CA LYS A 143 -12.11 18.38 -27.89
C LYS A 143 -12.95 18.57 -26.61
N PRO A 144 -12.41 19.21 -25.58
CA PRO A 144 -13.12 19.39 -24.32
C PRO A 144 -14.37 20.27 -24.50
N VAL A 145 -15.37 20.04 -23.65
CA VAL A 145 -16.54 20.93 -23.57
C VAL A 145 -16.19 22.04 -22.57
N GLY A 146 -15.79 23.21 -23.09
CA GLY A 146 -15.26 24.31 -22.28
C GLY A 146 -13.91 23.94 -21.67
N MET A 147 -13.78 24.06 -20.33
CA MET A 147 -12.58 23.67 -19.57
C MET A 147 -12.66 22.24 -19.01
N TYR A 148 -13.71 21.47 -19.37
CA TYR A 148 -13.92 20.12 -18.85
C TYR A 148 -13.30 19.07 -19.77
N TYR A 149 -12.20 18.48 -19.31
CA TYR A 149 -11.55 17.36 -19.98
C TYR A 149 -12.16 16.02 -19.51
N PRO A 150 -12.48 15.09 -20.43
CA PRO A 150 -12.85 13.72 -20.09
C PRO A 150 -11.80 13.08 -19.18
N ARG A 151 -12.27 12.43 -18.11
CA ARG A 151 -11.37 11.77 -17.16
C ARG A 151 -10.91 10.43 -17.73
N ILE A 152 -9.60 10.19 -17.71
CA ILE A 152 -9.02 8.92 -18.16
C ILE A 152 -8.88 7.99 -16.95
N THR A 153 -9.65 6.90 -16.93
CA THR A 153 -9.56 5.84 -15.92
C THR A 153 -8.97 4.57 -16.51
N ALA A 154 -8.18 3.84 -15.73
CA ALA A 154 -7.81 2.46 -16.05
C ALA A 154 -8.59 1.46 -15.20
N ILE A 155 -8.31 1.44 -13.89
CA ILE A 155 -8.91 0.51 -12.93
C ILE A 155 -9.29 1.22 -11.62
N LEU A 156 -8.44 2.15 -11.16
CA LEU A 156 -8.71 2.98 -10.00
C LEU A 156 -9.57 4.19 -10.35
N THR A 157 -10.18 4.78 -9.32
CA THR A 157 -10.86 6.08 -9.47
C THR A 157 -9.85 7.13 -9.94
N VAL A 158 -10.31 8.12 -10.71
CA VAL A 158 -9.45 9.10 -11.39
C VAL A 158 -8.59 9.89 -10.41
N GLN A 159 -9.18 10.24 -9.26
CA GLN A 159 -8.53 11.07 -8.24
C GLN A 159 -7.43 10.30 -7.53
N ASP A 160 -7.65 9.01 -7.28
CA ASP A 160 -6.63 8.12 -6.75
C ASP A 160 -5.55 7.83 -7.79
N PHE A 161 -5.92 7.61 -9.05
CA PHE A 161 -4.98 7.38 -10.13
C PHE A 161 -4.00 8.56 -10.30
N ALA A 162 -4.47 9.80 -10.35
CA ALA A 162 -3.59 10.96 -10.50
C ALA A 162 -2.63 11.14 -9.30
N ASN A 163 -3.14 11.02 -8.07
CA ASN A 163 -2.33 11.09 -6.86
C ASN A 163 -1.27 9.98 -6.81
N ILE A 164 -1.67 8.77 -7.17
CA ILE A 164 -0.80 7.60 -7.20
C ILE A 164 0.26 7.73 -8.30
N MET A 165 -0.09 8.25 -9.49
CA MET A 165 0.85 8.57 -10.57
C MET A 165 1.89 9.60 -10.13
N CYS A 166 1.48 10.64 -9.39
CA CYS A 166 2.41 11.60 -8.79
C CYS A 166 3.35 10.93 -7.78
N ILE A 167 2.85 10.02 -6.93
CA ILE A 167 3.68 9.28 -5.97
C ILE A 167 4.67 8.35 -6.69
N ILE A 168 4.22 7.60 -7.72
CA ILE A 168 5.11 6.75 -8.54
C ILE A 168 6.17 7.61 -9.24
N LEU A 169 5.79 8.74 -9.82
CA LEU A 169 6.70 9.65 -10.50
C LEU A 169 7.75 10.19 -9.51
N LEU A 170 7.32 10.64 -8.33
CA LEU A 170 8.22 11.09 -7.26
C LEU A 170 9.15 9.96 -6.79
N PHE A 171 8.65 8.73 -6.69
CA PHE A 171 9.45 7.56 -6.36
C PHE A 171 10.49 7.23 -7.45
N LEU A 172 10.09 7.23 -8.73
CA LEU A 172 10.99 7.03 -9.86
C LEU A 172 12.04 8.14 -9.95
N MET A 173 11.62 9.40 -9.75
CA MET A 173 12.53 10.54 -9.67
C MET A 173 13.50 10.40 -8.50
N SER A 174 13.03 9.97 -7.32
CA SER A 174 13.94 9.78 -6.19
C SER A 174 14.91 8.63 -6.40
N PHE A 175 14.50 7.57 -7.11
CA PHE A 175 15.42 6.51 -7.55
C PHE A 175 16.44 7.04 -8.56
N LEU A 176 16.02 7.74 -9.62
CA LEU A 176 16.93 8.31 -10.63
C LEU A 176 17.88 9.37 -10.05
N LEU A 177 17.39 10.22 -9.15
CA LEU A 177 18.15 11.36 -8.64
C LEU A 177 19.04 10.99 -7.45
N PHE A 178 18.60 10.08 -6.58
CA PHE A 178 19.26 9.78 -5.31
C PHE A 178 19.78 8.34 -5.17
N TYR A 179 19.33 7.37 -5.99
CA TYR A 179 19.89 6.02 -5.93
C TYR A 179 21.27 5.98 -6.58
N ARG A 180 22.29 5.65 -5.78
CA ARG A 180 23.66 5.40 -6.22
C ARG A 180 23.97 3.91 -6.07
N ASN A 181 24.60 3.31 -7.08
CA ASN A 181 25.09 1.93 -6.98
C ASN A 181 26.24 1.83 -5.95
N LYS A 182 26.67 0.63 -5.58
CA LYS A 182 27.79 0.36 -4.64
C LYS A 182 29.07 1.14 -4.96
N ASP A 183 29.29 1.49 -6.21
CA ASP A 183 30.43 2.30 -6.67
C ASP A 183 30.18 3.82 -6.61
N ASN A 184 29.14 4.27 -5.90
CA ASN A 184 28.70 5.66 -5.76
C ASN A 184 28.32 6.37 -7.08
N LYS A 185 28.18 5.64 -8.18
CA LYS A 185 27.74 6.18 -9.47
C LYS A 185 26.21 6.26 -9.53
N LYS A 186 25.67 7.38 -10.00
CA LYS A 186 24.26 7.48 -10.39
C LYS A 186 24.00 6.54 -11.56
N ILE A 187 22.84 5.89 -11.58
CA ILE A 187 22.37 5.15 -12.74
C ILE A 187 22.16 6.19 -13.85
N LYS A 188 22.95 6.10 -14.93
CA LYS A 188 22.78 6.91 -16.14
C LYS A 188 21.75 6.25 -17.04
#